data_AF-A0A0K0MPT9-F1
#
_entry.id   AF-A0A0K0MPT9-F1
#
_cell.length_a   1.000
_cell.length_b   1.000
_cell.length_c   1.000
_cell.angle_alpha   90.00
_cell.angle_beta   90.00
_cell.angle_gamma   90.00
#
_symmetry.space_group_name_H-M   'P 1'
#
loop_
_entity.id
_entity.type
_entity.pdbx_description
1 polymer ?
#
loop_
_entity_poly.entity_id
_entity_poly.type
_entity_poly.pdbx_seq_one_letter_code
_entity_poly.pdbx_strand_id
1 'polypeptide(L)'
;MDKSLTKNDTDLMLNDGREIEPGETIMNVEVQHSVFTLVEEEVYRKDSNELLGSRISLQRKSWNGRKFVTVVAKHFPMSDRNLAIHEFMTLVNWAILEEAQSKLV
;
A
#
# COMPACT_ATOMS: atom_id res chain seq x y z
N MET A 1 2.12 1.34 -55.31
CA MET A 1 2.97 2.51 -54.97
C MET A 1 3.05 2.55 -53.46
N ASP A 2 4.13 1.98 -52.94
CA ASP A 2 4.47 1.95 -51.53
C ASP A 2 5.13 3.29 -51.16
N LYS A 3 4.56 3.99 -50.18
CA LYS A 3 5.24 5.06 -49.45
C LYS A 3 4.90 4.92 -47.96
N SER A 4 5.54 3.92 -47.37
CA SER A 4 6.28 4.02 -46.10
C SER A 4 5.85 5.17 -45.18
N LEU A 5 5.05 4.80 -44.18
CA LEU A 5 4.91 5.53 -42.92
C LEU A 5 6.19 5.33 -42.11
N THR A 6 7.18 6.20 -42.30
CA THR A 6 8.32 6.29 -41.38
C THR A 6 8.48 7.71 -40.88
N LYS A 7 7.99 7.93 -39.66
CA LYS A 7 8.60 8.66 -38.55
C LYS A 7 7.92 8.09 -37.31
N ASN A 8 8.49 7.09 -36.66
CA ASN A 8 9.41 7.28 -35.54
C ASN A 8 8.94 8.37 -34.55
N ASP A 9 7.66 8.39 -34.20
CA ASP A 9 7.25 8.87 -32.88
C ASP A 9 7.66 7.79 -31.87
N THR A 10 8.97 7.78 -31.62
CA THR A 10 9.61 7.50 -30.33
C THR A 10 8.66 6.93 -29.28
N ASP A 11 8.63 5.60 -29.18
CA ASP A 11 9.27 4.88 -28.09
C ASP A 11 9.31 5.63 -26.72
N LEU A 12 8.16 6.11 -26.26
CA LEU A 12 7.95 6.53 -24.86
C LEU A 12 7.63 5.30 -23.99
N MET A 13 8.38 4.22 -24.20
CA MET A 13 8.41 3.03 -23.36
C MET A 13 9.75 3.01 -22.62
N LEU A 14 10.06 4.06 -21.86
CA LEU A 14 11.29 4.14 -21.07
C LEU A 14 10.98 4.63 -19.66
N ASN A 15 10.91 3.67 -18.73
CA ASN A 15 11.10 3.84 -17.29
C ASN A 15 10.34 4.99 -16.59
N ASP A 16 9.00 4.92 -16.49
CA ASP A 16 8.31 5.62 -15.38
C ASP A 16 8.48 4.79 -14.09
N GLY A 17 9.74 4.47 -13.76
CA GLY A 17 10.10 3.73 -12.55
C GLY A 17 9.66 4.55 -11.36
N ARG A 18 8.70 4.04 -10.60
CA ARG A 18 8.27 4.65 -9.33
C ARG A 18 8.91 3.90 -8.19
N GLU A 19 9.50 4.65 -7.29
CA GLU A 19 9.99 4.15 -6.02
C GLU A 19 9.03 4.61 -4.92
N ILE A 20 8.71 3.71 -4.00
CA ILE A 20 7.80 3.98 -2.89
C ILE A 20 8.65 3.87 -1.64
N GLU A 21 8.83 4.99 -0.95
CA GLU A 21 9.48 4.99 0.34
C GLU A 21 8.42 4.97 1.45
N PRO A 22 8.48 4.01 2.39
CA PRO A 22 7.66 4.08 3.59
C PRO A 22 8.15 5.25 4.45
N GLY A 23 7.29 6.26 4.59
CA GLY A 23 7.50 7.41 5.46
C GLY A 23 7.03 7.11 6.89
N GLU A 24 6.27 8.03 7.48
CA GLU A 24 5.87 7.96 8.88
C GLU A 24 4.82 6.86 9.13
N THR A 25 5.04 6.03 10.15
CA THR A 25 4.00 5.11 10.63
C THR A 25 2.98 5.88 11.45
N ILE A 26 1.75 5.99 10.93
CA ILE A 26 0.63 6.63 11.61
C ILE A 26 0.13 5.74 12.76
N MET A 27 -0.05 4.44 12.50
CA MET A 27 -0.54 3.48 13.49
C MET A 27 0.07 2.10 13.23
N ASN A 28 0.33 1.35 14.30
CA ASN A 28 0.74 -0.05 14.21
C ASN A 28 0.07 -0.84 15.33
N VAL A 29 -0.66 -1.90 14.98
CA VAL A 29 -1.37 -2.76 15.93
C VAL A 29 -1.06 -4.21 15.62
N GLU A 30 -0.70 -4.97 16.63
CA GLU A 30 -0.47 -6.40 16.55
C GLU A 30 -1.56 -7.15 17.35
N VAL A 31 -2.22 -8.09 16.67
CA VAL A 31 -3.24 -8.98 17.22
C VAL A 31 -2.75 -10.41 17.01
N GLN A 32 -2.13 -10.97 18.05
CA GLN A 32 -1.41 -12.26 18.04
C GLN A 32 -0.34 -12.35 16.94
N HIS A 33 -0.66 -13.02 15.84
CA HIS A 33 0.25 -13.20 14.71
C HIS A 33 -0.04 -12.22 13.58
N SER A 34 -1.13 -11.44 13.66
CA SER A 34 -1.52 -10.46 12.65
C SER A 34 -0.99 -9.08 13.03
N VAL A 35 -0.28 -8.42 12.12
CA VAL A 35 0.17 -7.03 12.28
C VAL A 35 -0.51 -6.17 11.23
N PHE A 36 -1.07 -5.05 11.69
CA PHE A 36 -1.68 -4.02 10.86
C PHE A 36 -0.88 -2.75 11.03
N THR A 37 -0.49 -2.15 9.91
CA THR A 37 0.27 -0.91 9.92
C THR A 37 -0.41 0.07 8.98
N LEU A 38 -0.60 1.30 9.44
CA LEU A 38 -1.01 2.42 8.62
C LEU A 38 0.21 3.34 8.51
N VAL A 39 0.70 3.55 7.29
CA VAL A 39 1.94 4.30 7.02
C VAL A 39 1.69 5.35 5.94
N GLU A 40 2.31 6.51 6.08
CA GLU A 40 2.41 7.49 5.00
C GLU A 40 3.50 7.01 4.04
N GLU A 41 3.21 6.97 2.75
CA GLU A 41 4.17 6.63 1.70
C GLU A 41 4.42 7.84 0.83
N GLU A 42 5.67 8.02 0.47
CA GLU A 42 6.11 9.00 -0.53
C GLU A 42 6.49 8.26 -1.81
N VAL A 43 5.99 8.75 -2.93
CA VAL A 43 6.21 8.16 -4.26
C VAL A 43 7.16 9.05 -5.02
N TYR A 44 8.29 8.51 -5.42
CA TYR A 44 9.33 9.22 -6.14
C TYR A 44 9.48 8.68 -7.56
N ARG A 45 9.92 9.54 -8.47
CA ARG A 45 10.44 9.11 -9.78
C ARG A 45 11.85 8.58 -9.57
N LYS A 46 12.06 7.30 -9.88
CA LYS A 46 13.29 6.54 -9.64
C LYS A 46 14.55 7.21 -10.22
N ASP A 47 14.43 7.80 -11.41
CA ASP A 47 15.60 8.34 -12.13
C ASP A 47 15.98 9.76 -11.69
N SER A 48 15.05 10.52 -11.10
CA SER A 48 15.28 11.93 -10.71
C SER A 48 15.17 12.19 -9.21
N ASN A 49 14.74 11.20 -8.44
CA ASN A 49 14.34 11.34 -7.03
C ASN A 49 13.32 12.48 -6.80
N GLU A 50 12.53 12.79 -7.83
CA GLU A 50 11.49 13.82 -7.75
C GLU A 50 10.27 13.26 -7.03
N LEU A 51 9.80 13.94 -5.99
CA LEU A 51 8.58 13.58 -5.29
C LEU A 51 7.37 13.75 -6.22
N LEU A 52 6.72 12.64 -6.57
CA LEU A 52 5.52 12.60 -7.39
C LEU A 52 4.24 12.78 -6.56
N GLY A 53 4.29 12.42 -5.28
CA GLY A 53 3.21 12.64 -4.34
C GLY A 53 3.26 11.74 -3.12
N SER A 54 2.34 11.97 -2.19
CA SER A 54 2.24 11.22 -0.94
C SER A 54 0.86 10.60 -0.78
N ARG A 55 0.79 9.47 -0.09
CA ARG A 55 -0.45 8.70 0.14
C ARG A 55 -0.38 7.95 1.46
N ILE A 56 -1.49 7.38 1.89
CA ILE A 56 -1.54 6.52 3.07
C ILE A 56 -1.73 5.08 2.63
N SER A 57 -0.92 4.18 3.15
CA SER A 57 -0.99 2.76 2.89
C SER A 57 -1.39 1.99 4.13
N LEU A 58 -2.45 1.20 3.97
CA LEU A 58 -2.87 0.20 4.94
C LEU A 58 -2.18 -1.10 4.59
N GLN A 59 -1.24 -1.50 5.43
CA GLN A 59 -0.45 -2.70 5.29
C GLN A 59 -0.90 -3.74 6.30
N ARG A 60 -0.83 -5.00 5.90
CA ARG A 60 -1.17 -6.14 6.74
C ARG A 60 -0.10 -7.20 6.58
N LYS A 61 0.40 -7.70 7.70
CA LYS A 61 1.33 -8.83 7.79
C LYS A 61 0.64 -9.95 8.56
N SER A 62 0.66 -11.17 8.01
CA SER A 62 0.25 -12.39 8.73
C SER A 62 -1.21 -12.44 9.25
N TRP A 63 -2.22 -12.38 8.38
CA TRP A 63 -3.61 -12.63 8.79
C TRP A 63 -3.91 -14.12 8.97
N ASN A 64 -4.52 -14.50 10.11
CA ASN A 64 -4.97 -15.87 10.44
C ASN A 64 -3.87 -16.94 10.34
N GLY A 65 -2.62 -16.58 10.67
CA GLY A 65 -1.49 -17.51 10.72
C GLY A 65 -1.07 -18.10 9.37
N ARG A 66 -1.66 -17.65 8.25
CA ARG A 66 -1.49 -18.34 6.96
C ARG A 66 -0.21 -17.99 6.19
N LYS A 67 0.37 -16.78 6.30
CA LYS A 67 1.67 -16.41 5.67
C LYS A 67 2.33 -15.15 6.27
N PHE A 68 3.65 -15.18 6.48
CA PHE A 68 4.50 -14.03 6.85
C PHE A 68 4.82 -13.10 5.66
N VAL A 69 3.79 -12.58 4.99
CA VAL A 69 3.97 -11.62 3.89
C VAL A 69 3.30 -10.30 4.28
N THR A 70 4.05 -9.21 4.25
CA THR A 70 3.48 -7.86 4.33
C THR A 70 2.86 -7.54 2.97
N VAL A 71 1.55 -7.31 2.96
CA VAL A 71 0.81 -6.93 1.76
C VAL A 71 0.15 -5.59 2.00
N VAL A 72 0.28 -4.67 1.05
CA VAL A 72 -0.54 -3.46 1.05
C VAL A 72 -1.97 -3.87 0.71
N ALA A 73 -2.86 -3.76 1.70
CA ALA A 73 -4.27 -4.10 1.53
C ALA A 73 -5.01 -2.99 0.79
N LYS A 74 -4.66 -1.72 1.04
CA LYS A 74 -5.29 -0.57 0.40
C LYS A 74 -4.42 0.69 0.45
N HIS A 75 -4.57 1.55 -0.55
CA HIS A 75 -4.01 2.89 -0.59
C HIS A 75 -5.13 3.93 -0.48
N PHE A 76 -4.85 5.03 0.19
CA PHE A 76 -5.74 6.17 0.34
C PHE A 76 -5.01 7.45 -0.06
N PRO A 77 -5.68 8.41 -0.72
CA PRO A 77 -5.12 9.75 -0.87
C PRO A 77 -4.97 10.41 0.51
N MET A 78 -4.01 11.33 0.65
CA MET A 78 -3.79 12.06 1.91
C MET A 78 -5.03 12.83 2.39
N SER A 79 -5.89 13.29 1.47
CA SER A 79 -7.15 13.96 1.79
C SER A 79 -8.10 13.08 2.63
N ASP A 80 -7.99 11.76 2.48
CA ASP A 80 -8.92 10.78 3.06
C ASP A 80 -8.33 10.10 4.30
N ARG A 81 -7.38 10.77 4.99
CA ARG A 81 -6.70 10.24 6.18
C ARG A 81 -7.65 9.69 7.24
N ASN A 82 -8.74 10.40 7.53
CA ASN A 82 -9.72 9.95 8.53
C ASN A 82 -10.44 8.66 8.09
N LEU A 83 -10.71 8.51 6.79
CA LEU A 83 -11.30 7.29 6.25
C LEU A 83 -10.30 6.13 6.35
N ALA A 84 -9.01 6.37 6.04
CA ALA A 84 -7.95 5.38 6.19
C ALA A 84 -7.84 4.88 7.64
N ILE A 85 -7.92 5.80 8.62
CA ILE A 85 -7.94 5.47 10.05
C ILE A 85 -9.17 4.63 10.40
N HIS A 86 -10.36 5.01 9.92
CA HIS A 86 -11.58 4.27 10.20
C HIS A 86 -11.54 2.84 9.65
N GLU A 87 -11.08 2.65 8.40
CA GLU A 87 -10.92 1.31 7.82
C GLU A 87 -9.86 0.49 8.54
N PHE A 88 -8.76 1.11 8.96
CA PHE A 88 -7.76 0.48 9.82
C PHE A 88 -8.36 -0.06 11.10
N MET A 89 -9.09 0.78 11.84
CA MET A 89 -9.75 0.36 13.09
C MET A 89 -10.77 -0.74 12.86
N THR A 90 -11.49 -0.71 11.74
CA THR A 90 -12.47 -1.74 11.38
C THR A 90 -11.78 -3.10 11.17
N LEU A 91 -10.68 -3.14 10.44
CA LEU A 91 -9.92 -4.37 10.20
C LEU A 91 -9.30 -4.94 11.48
N VAL A 92 -8.75 -4.07 12.33
CA VAL A 92 -8.21 -4.46 13.64
C VAL A 92 -9.31 -5.08 14.51
N ASN A 93 -10.49 -4.45 14.58
CA ASN A 93 -11.61 -4.97 15.36
C ASN A 93 -12.09 -6.33 14.86
N TRP A 94 -12.13 -6.55 13.54
CA TRP A 94 -12.43 -7.87 12.99
C TRP A 94 -11.38 -8.92 13.38
N ALA A 95 -10.10 -8.57 13.34
CA ALA A 95 -9.03 -9.48 13.77
C ALA A 95 -9.18 -9.89 15.24
N ILE A 96 -9.51 -8.92 16.10
CA ILE A 96 -9.76 -9.16 17.53
C ILE A 96 -10.97 -10.07 17.74
N LEU A 97 -12.05 -9.86 16.98
CA LEU A 97 -13.25 -10.68 17.08
C LEU A 97 -13.03 -12.12 16.58
N GLU A 98 -12.34 -12.29 15.44
CA GLU A 98 -11.97 -13.61 14.93
C GLU A 98 -11.11 -14.37 15.95
N GLU A 99 -10.14 -13.68 16.58
CA GLU A 99 -9.30 -14.27 17.61
C GLU A 99 -10.06 -14.59 18.90
N ALA A 100 -11.00 -13.75 19.31
CA ALA A 100 -11.84 -14.05 20.46
C ALA A 100 -12.69 -15.31 20.20
N GLN A 101 -13.21 -15.47 18.97
CA GLN A 101 -13.99 -16.65 18.59
C GLN A 101 -13.15 -17.92 18.53
N SER A 102 -11.91 -17.88 18.04
CA SER A 102 -11.03 -19.06 18.00
C SER A 102 -10.67 -19.62 19.37
N LYS A 103 -10.78 -18.81 20.44
CA LYS A 103 -10.56 -19.26 21.83
C LYS A 103 -11.78 -19.88 22.49
N LEU A 104 -12.96 -19.73 21.90
CA LEU A 104 -14.22 -20.26 22.44
C LEU A 104 -14.58 -21.65 21.87
N VAL A 105 -13.85 -22.11 20.86
CA VAL A 105 -13.99 -23.41 20.18
C VAL A 105 -12.84 -24.31 20.55
#